data_AF-A0A413KAH2-F1
#
_entry.id   AF-A0A413KAH2-F1
#
_cell.length_a   1.000
_cell.length_b   1.000
_cell.length_c   1.000
_cell.angle_alpha   90.00
_cell.angle_beta   90.00
_cell.angle_gamma   90.00
#
_symmetry.space_group_name_H-M   'P 1'
#
loop_
_entity.id
_entity.type
_entity.pdbx_description
1 polymer ?
#
loop_
_entity_poly.entity_id
_entity_poly.type
_entity_poly.pdbx_seq_one_letter_code
_entity_poly.pdbx_strand_id
1 'polypeptide(L)'
;MADGKSGNGLVKGVTVCGVVIPMILIAPIVLLMSFSTILVAMVQAQYGTTCGSTTSSSNTTTSWVEWAKLIAADDSHGYSQPRRNGNPDYDCSSLVYYALKQAGLDVGSSAFSTANEGTVLEKAGFERHDWTKVSDLQSGDIVWRSSHTEIYVGDGQFVGAHHDENGGITGPKAGDQTGDEISVDSYAVGYTAYYRYKGAMNVETAGGKVTSAQAVSGKTKDDGWDGMSSAAAKTKWFNGLAGPGDACATYPEGQCTWGACVRAYHLGWKHVGKYWGNGQNWAASARSEGYGTTTDAPVPGAIVSFPAGIEGADATYGHVAVVENVDTAKGTILISEMNVKGPVYSSRTLPIKGGAVYILPKDSISGAGGGSVGTDQCVTGDDSTSDVSGDKASVEAAKKIAKRRLKDYGWEDGQFDCLDKLWTRESGWRWDAENPSSGAYGIPQSLPGSKMASAGQDWKTNAATQIKWGLGYIQQRYQSPCGAWAHSETTGWY
;
A
#
# COMPACT_ATOMS: atom_id res chain seq x y z
N MET A 1 50.70 -43.37 -59.14
CA MET A 1 50.24 -44.72 -58.78
C MET A 1 49.63 -44.61 -57.39
N ALA A 2 48.34 -44.92 -57.29
CA ALA A 2 47.56 -45.14 -56.06
C ALA A 2 48.19 -46.30 -55.25
N ASP A 3 47.92 -46.61 -53.98
CA ASP A 3 46.75 -46.52 -53.08
C ASP A 3 47.32 -46.52 -51.64
N GLY A 4 46.73 -45.97 -50.57
CA GLY A 4 45.34 -46.04 -50.15
C GLY A 4 45.22 -46.96 -48.91
N LYS A 5 44.94 -46.37 -47.73
CA LYS A 5 44.30 -46.95 -46.52
C LYS A 5 44.42 -45.93 -45.38
N SER A 6 43.44 -45.56 -44.58
CA SER A 6 41.98 -45.76 -44.56
C SER A 6 41.52 -44.78 -43.47
N GLY A 7 40.64 -43.84 -43.82
CA GLY A 7 39.94 -43.03 -42.81
C GLY A 7 38.92 -43.87 -42.04
N ASN A 8 38.75 -43.56 -40.76
CA ASN A 8 37.47 -43.62 -40.03
C ASN A 8 37.68 -43.18 -38.57
N GLY A 9 37.78 -41.87 -38.36
CA GLY A 9 37.50 -41.27 -37.06
C GLY A 9 36.00 -41.03 -36.96
N LEU A 10 35.26 -42.02 -36.47
CA LEU A 10 33.82 -41.94 -36.25
C LEU A 10 33.54 -40.89 -35.14
N VAL A 11 33.32 -39.63 -35.51
CA VAL A 11 32.91 -38.60 -34.56
C VAL A 11 31.47 -38.90 -34.18
N LYS A 12 31.27 -39.58 -33.04
CA LYS A 12 29.94 -39.79 -32.46
C LYS A 12 29.30 -38.41 -32.25
N GLY A 13 28.20 -38.14 -32.94
CA GLY A 13 27.40 -36.94 -32.78
C GLY A 13 26.06 -37.28 -32.12
N VAL A 14 25.53 -36.35 -31.33
CA VAL A 14 24.18 -36.46 -30.75
C VAL A 14 23.28 -35.50 -31.53
N THR A 15 22.08 -35.96 -31.89
CA THR A 15 21.10 -35.11 -32.56
C THR A 15 20.24 -34.42 -31.50
N VAL A 16 20.27 -33.10 -31.48
CA VAL A 16 19.42 -32.28 -30.60
C VAL A 16 18.58 -31.37 -31.50
N CYS A 17 17.26 -31.46 -31.41
CA CYS A 17 16.31 -30.68 -32.23
C CYS A 17 16.59 -30.74 -33.76
N GLY A 18 16.97 -31.90 -34.28
CA GLY A 18 17.19 -32.11 -35.72
C GLY A 18 18.56 -31.70 -36.27
N VAL A 19 19.50 -31.24 -35.42
CA VAL A 19 20.87 -30.89 -35.83
C VAL A 19 21.88 -31.85 -35.20
N VAL A 20 22.80 -32.39 -36.01
CA VAL A 20 23.88 -33.28 -35.56
C VAL A 20 25.03 -32.47 -34.99
N ILE A 21 25.25 -32.55 -33.68
CA ILE A 21 26.33 -31.80 -33.00
C ILE A 21 27.48 -32.78 -32.67
N PRO A 22 28.73 -32.48 -33.08
CA PRO A 22 29.91 -33.26 -32.71
C PRO A 22 30.09 -33.31 -31.18
N MET A 23 30.31 -34.50 -30.59
CA MET A 23 30.45 -34.64 -29.12
C MET A 23 31.50 -33.71 -28.46
N ILE A 24 32.55 -33.33 -29.19
CA ILE A 24 33.59 -32.40 -28.70
C ILE A 24 33.03 -30.99 -28.44
N LEU A 25 31.96 -30.59 -29.14
CA LEU A 25 31.32 -29.28 -28.96
C LEU A 25 30.23 -29.29 -27.88
N ILE A 26 29.78 -30.46 -27.42
CA ILE A 26 28.72 -30.56 -26.41
C ILE A 26 29.18 -30.02 -25.06
N ALA A 27 30.38 -30.38 -24.60
CA ALA A 27 30.91 -29.90 -23.33
C ALA A 27 31.04 -28.35 -23.26
N PRO A 28 31.66 -27.67 -24.24
CA PRO A 28 31.71 -26.20 -24.23
C PRO A 28 30.34 -25.55 -24.43
N ILE A 29 29.41 -26.13 -25.20
CA ILE A 29 28.05 -25.59 -25.37
C ILE A 29 27.24 -25.72 -24.07
N VAL A 30 27.33 -26.86 -23.37
CA VAL A 30 26.68 -27.06 -22.07
C VAL A 30 27.28 -26.10 -21.04
N LEU A 31 28.61 -25.88 -21.06
CA LEU A 31 29.27 -24.90 -20.19
C LEU A 31 28.84 -23.46 -20.51
N LEU A 32 28.69 -23.09 -21.79
CA LEU A 32 28.22 -21.77 -22.22
C LEU A 32 26.74 -21.55 -21.90
N MET A 33 25.89 -22.58 -22.03
CA MET A 33 24.48 -22.50 -21.64
C MET A 33 24.32 -22.41 -20.13
N SER A 34 25.14 -23.14 -19.35
CA SER A 34 25.15 -23.04 -17.89
C SER A 34 25.78 -21.73 -17.38
N PHE A 35 26.79 -21.19 -18.07
CA PHE A 35 27.26 -19.82 -17.81
C PHE A 35 26.20 -18.78 -18.17
N SER A 36 25.45 -18.97 -19.27
CA SER A 36 24.40 -18.03 -19.67
C SER A 36 23.21 -18.07 -18.70
N THR A 37 22.83 -19.24 -18.17
CA THR A 37 21.79 -19.32 -17.14
C THR A 37 22.26 -18.75 -15.81
N ILE A 38 23.53 -18.94 -15.43
CA ILE A 38 24.11 -18.32 -14.24
C ILE A 38 24.25 -16.81 -14.42
N LEU A 39 24.62 -16.31 -15.61
CA LEU A 39 24.75 -14.88 -15.89
C LEU A 39 23.38 -14.21 -16.01
N VAL A 40 22.35 -14.88 -16.56
CA VAL A 40 20.94 -14.43 -16.49
C VAL A 40 20.42 -14.46 -15.05
N ALA A 41 20.74 -15.49 -14.25
CA ALA A 41 20.37 -15.54 -12.84
C ALA A 41 21.12 -14.49 -11.99
N MET A 42 22.37 -14.15 -12.32
CA MET A 42 23.15 -13.10 -11.65
C MET A 42 22.70 -11.70 -12.09
N VAL A 43 22.31 -11.50 -13.35
CA VAL A 43 21.67 -10.26 -13.82
C VAL A 43 20.28 -10.11 -13.20
N GLN A 44 19.52 -11.19 -13.02
CA GLN A 44 18.25 -11.19 -12.26
C GLN A 44 18.47 -10.99 -10.75
N ALA A 45 19.59 -11.44 -10.19
CA ALA A 45 19.94 -11.21 -8.78
C ALA A 45 20.56 -9.83 -8.50
N GLN A 46 21.04 -9.12 -9.52
CA GLN A 46 21.60 -7.76 -9.39
C GLN A 46 20.67 -6.65 -9.95
N TYR A 47 19.58 -7.01 -10.65
CA TYR A 47 18.55 -6.09 -11.14
C TYR A 47 17.10 -6.51 -10.79
N GLY A 48 16.90 -7.38 -9.79
CA GLY A 48 15.57 -7.90 -9.44
C GLY A 48 15.25 -7.85 -7.95
N THR A 49 14.75 -6.72 -7.47
CA THR A 49 13.61 -6.73 -6.53
C THR A 49 12.67 -5.60 -6.90
N THR A 50 12.24 -5.61 -8.15
CA THR A 50 11.00 -4.98 -8.61
C THR A 50 9.83 -5.81 -8.09
N CYS A 51 8.80 -5.13 -7.58
CA CYS A 51 7.55 -5.76 -7.13
C CYS A 51 6.98 -6.62 -8.27
N GLY A 52 6.94 -7.93 -8.06
CA GLY A 52 6.47 -8.87 -9.06
C GLY A 52 4.95 -8.89 -9.17
N SER A 53 4.45 -8.55 -10.35
CA SER A 53 3.20 -9.08 -10.89
C SER A 53 3.24 -10.61 -10.82
N THR A 54 2.21 -11.21 -10.23
CA THR A 54 1.88 -12.63 -10.45
C THR A 54 0.45 -12.69 -10.96
N THR A 55 0.29 -12.95 -12.25
CA THR A 55 -0.98 -13.33 -12.86
C THR A 55 -1.33 -14.74 -12.39
N SER A 56 -2.38 -14.90 -11.59
CA SER A 56 -3.31 -16.05 -11.56
C SER A 56 -4.23 -15.99 -10.33
N SER A 57 -5.51 -15.67 -10.60
CA SER A 57 -6.71 -16.21 -9.95
C SER A 57 -6.53 -17.02 -8.64
N SER A 58 -6.73 -16.36 -7.49
CA SER A 58 -7.05 -17.01 -6.21
C SER A 58 -7.43 -15.96 -5.16
N ASN A 59 -8.72 -15.66 -5.02
CA ASN A 59 -9.41 -15.00 -3.89
C ASN A 59 -8.54 -14.47 -2.72
N THR A 60 -7.79 -13.40 -2.95
CA THR A 60 -7.20 -12.56 -1.89
C THR A 60 -7.85 -11.18 -1.98
N THR A 61 -8.72 -10.88 -1.03
CA THR A 61 -9.51 -9.65 -0.96
C THR A 61 -8.63 -8.51 -0.43
N THR A 62 -8.07 -7.70 -1.34
CA THR A 62 -7.40 -6.42 -1.00
C THR A 62 -8.46 -5.37 -0.64
N SER A 63 -8.10 -4.33 0.13
CA SER A 63 -9.01 -3.18 0.35
C SER A 63 -9.39 -2.59 -1.02
N TRP A 64 -10.57 -1.98 -1.15
CA TRP A 64 -10.99 -1.40 -2.43
C TRP A 64 -10.04 -0.27 -2.89
N VAL A 65 -9.40 0.41 -1.93
CA VAL A 65 -8.34 1.40 -2.19
C VAL A 65 -7.11 0.74 -2.81
N GLU A 66 -6.59 -0.32 -2.20
CA GLU A 66 -5.41 -1.02 -2.72
C GLU A 66 -5.70 -1.74 -4.03
N TRP A 67 -6.91 -2.30 -4.20
CA TRP A 67 -7.31 -2.86 -5.47
C TRP A 67 -7.28 -1.80 -6.59
N ALA A 68 -7.84 -0.61 -6.35
CA ALA A 68 -7.83 0.45 -7.33
C ALA A 68 -6.41 0.96 -7.64
N LYS A 69 -5.53 1.05 -6.62
CA LYS A 69 -4.11 1.39 -6.82
C LYS A 69 -3.36 0.34 -7.66
N LEU A 70 -3.67 -0.95 -7.47
CA LEU A 70 -3.07 -2.02 -8.27
C LEU A 70 -3.53 -1.94 -9.74
N ILE A 71 -4.79 -1.60 -9.98
CA ILE A 71 -5.28 -1.35 -11.35
C ILE A 71 -4.61 -0.12 -11.96
N ALA A 72 -4.45 0.96 -11.19
CA ALA A 72 -3.75 2.17 -11.64
C ALA A 72 -2.25 1.96 -11.91
N ALA A 73 -1.66 0.89 -11.38
CA ALA A 73 -0.26 0.52 -11.62
C ALA A 73 -0.10 -0.54 -12.73
N ASP A 74 -1.21 -1.00 -13.31
CA ASP A 74 -1.22 -2.02 -14.36
C ASP A 74 -1.64 -1.39 -15.69
N ASP A 75 -0.65 -1.03 -16.50
CA ASP A 75 -0.82 -0.42 -17.82
C ASP A 75 -1.66 -1.27 -18.79
N SER A 76 -1.97 -2.53 -18.46
CA SER A 76 -2.92 -3.31 -19.26
C SER A 76 -4.38 -2.83 -19.14
N HIS A 77 -4.68 -1.94 -18.18
CA HIS A 77 -6.00 -1.36 -17.91
C HIS A 77 -6.01 0.15 -18.20
N GLY A 78 -6.92 0.62 -19.05
CA GLY A 78 -7.04 2.04 -19.41
C GLY A 78 -8.43 2.62 -19.18
N TYR A 79 -8.68 3.82 -19.70
CA TYR A 79 -9.98 4.48 -19.60
C TYR A 79 -10.88 4.20 -20.82
N SER A 80 -12.12 3.76 -20.58
CA SER A 80 -13.11 3.61 -21.65
C SER A 80 -14.55 3.54 -21.14
N GLN A 81 -15.43 4.42 -21.62
CA GLN A 81 -16.87 4.30 -21.34
C GLN A 81 -17.54 3.10 -22.05
N PRO A 82 -17.24 2.80 -23.33
CA PRO A 82 -17.81 1.62 -24.00
C PRO A 82 -17.27 0.28 -23.48
N ARG A 83 -16.04 0.25 -22.94
CA ARG A 83 -15.36 -0.97 -22.46
C ARG A 83 -15.22 -1.06 -20.94
N ARG A 84 -16.03 -0.31 -20.20
CA ARG A 84 -16.05 -0.15 -18.74
C ARG A 84 -16.15 -1.40 -17.85
N ASN A 85 -16.16 -2.61 -18.41
CA ASN A 85 -16.41 -3.85 -17.68
C ASN A 85 -15.14 -4.48 -17.06
N GLY A 86 -14.01 -3.76 -17.04
CA GLY A 86 -12.74 -4.26 -16.52
C GLY A 86 -12.07 -5.31 -17.42
N ASN A 87 -12.43 -5.36 -18.70
CA ASN A 87 -11.80 -6.23 -19.70
C ASN A 87 -11.49 -5.46 -21.00
N PRO A 88 -10.36 -4.74 -21.05
CA PRO A 88 -9.52 -4.42 -19.90
C PRO A 88 -9.95 -3.13 -19.19
N ASP A 89 -10.65 -2.24 -19.88
CA ASP A 89 -10.75 -0.85 -19.45
C ASP A 89 -11.85 -0.58 -18.41
N TYR A 90 -11.73 0.58 -17.74
CA TYR A 90 -12.69 1.08 -16.77
C TYR A 90 -13.16 2.48 -17.16
N ASP A 91 -14.35 2.88 -16.70
CA ASP A 91 -14.66 4.30 -16.56
C ASP A 91 -14.62 4.69 -15.09
N CYS A 92 -14.78 5.99 -14.79
CA CYS A 92 -14.67 6.50 -13.44
C CYS A 92 -15.56 5.74 -12.44
N SER A 93 -16.82 5.52 -12.80
CA SER A 93 -17.79 4.80 -11.96
C SER A 93 -17.62 3.29 -11.94
N SER A 94 -17.14 2.67 -13.03
CA SER A 94 -16.94 1.24 -13.07
C SER A 94 -15.69 0.82 -12.31
N LEU A 95 -14.63 1.64 -12.31
CA LEU A 95 -13.46 1.41 -11.46
C LEU A 95 -13.88 1.33 -9.98
N VAL A 96 -14.68 2.28 -9.51
CA VAL A 96 -15.23 2.28 -8.14
C VAL A 96 -16.10 1.05 -7.91
N TYR A 97 -17.00 0.71 -8.84
CA TYR A 97 -17.83 -0.49 -8.72
C TYR A 97 -17.00 -1.77 -8.54
N TYR A 98 -16.00 -2.01 -9.40
CA TYR A 98 -15.20 -3.22 -9.33
C TYR A 98 -14.31 -3.25 -8.09
N ALA A 99 -13.80 -2.10 -7.65
CA ALA A 99 -13.07 -1.98 -6.40
C ALA A 99 -13.93 -2.39 -5.19
N LEU A 100 -15.15 -1.86 -5.09
CA LEU A 100 -16.09 -2.20 -4.02
C LEU A 100 -16.57 -3.65 -4.12
N LYS A 101 -16.80 -4.16 -5.34
CA LYS A 101 -17.21 -5.55 -5.56
C LYS A 101 -16.11 -6.52 -5.13
N GLN A 102 -14.86 -6.20 -5.44
CA GLN A 102 -13.71 -7.01 -5.05
C GLN A 102 -13.44 -6.97 -3.55
N ALA A 103 -13.79 -5.86 -2.88
CA ALA A 103 -13.81 -5.78 -1.42
C ALA A 103 -15.01 -6.49 -0.77
N GLY A 104 -15.88 -7.13 -1.55
CA GLY A 104 -17.00 -7.95 -1.07
C GLY A 104 -18.27 -7.16 -0.73
N LEU A 105 -18.39 -5.89 -1.13
CA LEU A 105 -19.61 -5.11 -0.91
C LEU A 105 -20.70 -5.46 -1.93
N ASP A 106 -21.94 -5.48 -1.47
CA ASP A 106 -23.10 -5.65 -2.36
C ASP A 106 -23.46 -4.32 -3.04
N VAL A 107 -22.75 -4.06 -4.15
CA VAL A 107 -22.99 -2.92 -5.05
C VAL A 107 -23.78 -3.30 -6.30
N GLY A 108 -24.51 -4.43 -6.26
CA GLY A 108 -25.30 -4.95 -7.38
C GLY A 108 -24.53 -5.88 -8.32
N SER A 109 -25.17 -6.23 -9.45
CA SER A 109 -24.67 -7.22 -10.42
C SER A 109 -24.00 -6.61 -11.65
N SER A 110 -24.06 -5.29 -11.81
CA SER A 110 -23.52 -4.56 -12.96
C SER A 110 -22.99 -3.20 -12.51
N ALA A 111 -21.94 -2.71 -13.18
CA ALA A 111 -21.33 -1.42 -12.87
C ALA A 111 -22.35 -0.28 -12.93
N PHE A 112 -22.46 0.47 -11.83
CA PHE A 112 -23.27 1.69 -11.75
C PHE A 112 -22.65 2.83 -12.56
N SER A 113 -23.41 3.89 -12.82
CA SER A 113 -22.91 5.15 -13.39
C SER A 113 -22.97 6.25 -12.34
N THR A 114 -22.28 7.37 -12.55
CA THR A 114 -22.31 8.52 -11.61
C THR A 114 -23.74 9.02 -11.34
N ALA A 115 -24.69 8.79 -12.25
CA ALA A 115 -26.09 9.17 -12.09
C ALA A 115 -26.87 8.32 -11.08
N ASN A 116 -26.56 7.02 -10.94
CA ASN A 116 -27.25 6.12 -10.00
C ASN A 116 -26.36 5.60 -8.88
N GLU A 117 -25.06 5.92 -8.91
CA GLU A 117 -24.05 5.55 -7.93
C GLU A 117 -24.47 5.87 -6.50
N GLY A 118 -24.99 7.08 -6.24
CA GLY A 118 -25.39 7.49 -4.90
C GLY A 118 -26.39 6.53 -4.25
N THR A 119 -27.44 6.14 -4.99
CA THR A 119 -28.45 5.18 -4.51
C THR A 119 -27.85 3.79 -4.27
N VAL A 120 -26.90 3.36 -5.10
CA VAL A 120 -26.22 2.07 -4.93
C VAL A 120 -25.31 2.08 -3.72
N LEU A 121 -24.52 3.14 -3.54
CA LEU A 121 -23.62 3.30 -2.39
C LEU A 121 -24.39 3.39 -1.08
N GLU A 122 -25.48 4.16 -1.03
CA GLU A 122 -26.35 4.24 0.16
C GLU A 122 -26.91 2.87 0.54
N LYS A 123 -27.40 2.09 -0.45
CA LYS A 123 -27.86 0.71 -0.24
C LYS A 123 -26.72 -0.22 0.22
N ALA A 124 -25.52 -0.01 -0.31
CA ALA A 124 -24.33 -0.74 0.06
C ALA A 124 -23.80 -0.35 1.46
N GLY A 125 -24.37 0.66 2.12
CA GLY A 125 -24.04 1.06 3.49
C GLY A 125 -23.21 2.34 3.60
N PHE A 126 -23.13 3.16 2.55
CA PHE A 126 -22.47 4.45 2.60
C PHE A 126 -23.41 5.59 3.03
N GLU A 127 -22.84 6.63 3.60
CA GLU A 127 -23.47 7.89 3.92
C GLU A 127 -22.96 8.99 3.01
N ARG A 128 -23.86 9.75 2.41
CA ARG A 128 -23.50 10.92 1.63
C ARG A 128 -23.20 12.09 2.57
N HIS A 129 -22.10 12.78 2.31
CA HIS A 129 -21.70 14.02 2.94
C HIS A 129 -21.43 15.08 1.86
N ASP A 130 -21.71 16.34 2.16
CA ASP A 130 -21.34 17.43 1.27
C ASP A 130 -19.83 17.71 1.38
N TRP A 131 -19.16 17.89 0.25
CA TRP A 131 -17.73 18.17 0.23
C TRP A 131 -17.49 19.66 0.48
N THR A 132 -16.59 20.00 1.40
CA THR A 132 -16.04 21.37 1.49
C THR A 132 -14.52 21.45 1.34
N LYS A 133 -13.76 20.50 1.88
CA LYS A 133 -12.28 20.48 1.86
C LYS A 133 -11.74 19.05 1.99
N VAL A 134 -10.53 18.84 1.50
CA VAL A 134 -9.83 17.53 1.52
C VAL A 134 -9.60 17.01 2.94
N SER A 135 -9.41 17.89 3.93
CA SER A 135 -9.22 17.49 5.34
C SER A 135 -10.45 16.87 6.00
N ASP A 136 -11.61 16.93 5.35
CA ASP A 136 -12.81 16.22 5.80
C ASP A 136 -12.80 14.75 5.36
N LEU A 137 -11.99 14.40 4.36
CA LEU A 137 -11.96 13.07 3.73
C LEU A 137 -11.10 12.07 4.52
N GLN A 138 -11.49 10.80 4.43
CA GLN A 138 -10.81 9.64 4.97
C GLN A 138 -10.51 8.65 3.85
N SER A 139 -9.36 7.98 3.90
CA SER A 139 -9.01 6.98 2.89
C SER A 139 -10.14 5.94 2.75
N GLY A 140 -10.52 5.66 1.51
CA GLY A 140 -11.65 4.83 1.15
C GLY A 140 -12.98 5.58 0.95
N ASP A 141 -13.07 6.87 1.27
CA ASP A 141 -14.22 7.70 0.87
C ASP A 141 -14.33 7.74 -0.66
N ILE A 142 -15.56 7.61 -1.16
CA ILE A 142 -15.85 7.73 -2.60
C ILE A 142 -16.25 9.16 -2.87
N VAL A 143 -15.41 9.90 -3.58
CA VAL A 143 -15.68 11.30 -3.89
C VAL A 143 -16.47 11.43 -5.17
N TRP A 144 -17.44 12.35 -5.19
CA TRP A 144 -18.47 12.34 -6.22
C TRP A 144 -18.89 13.74 -6.69
N ARG A 145 -19.12 13.84 -7.99
CA ARG A 145 -19.90 14.88 -8.68
C ARG A 145 -20.74 14.23 -9.78
N SER A 146 -21.70 14.99 -10.34
CA SER A 146 -22.61 14.47 -11.36
C SER A 146 -21.93 13.81 -12.57
N SER A 147 -20.72 14.26 -12.93
CA SER A 147 -19.96 13.77 -14.09
C SER A 147 -18.76 12.89 -13.76
N HIS A 148 -18.40 12.71 -12.48
CA HIS A 148 -17.14 12.02 -12.13
C HIS A 148 -17.14 11.49 -10.70
N THR A 149 -16.44 10.37 -10.49
CA THR A 149 -16.28 9.73 -9.19
C THR A 149 -14.90 9.09 -9.07
N GLU A 150 -14.33 9.12 -7.87
CA GLU A 150 -13.01 8.55 -7.57
C GLU A 150 -12.94 8.04 -6.13
N ILE A 151 -11.87 7.31 -5.80
CA ILE A 151 -11.61 6.83 -4.44
C ILE A 151 -10.51 7.70 -3.82
N TYR A 152 -10.79 8.31 -2.68
CA TYR A 152 -9.77 9.04 -1.93
C TYR A 152 -8.80 8.03 -1.28
N VAL A 153 -7.50 8.14 -1.56
CA VAL A 153 -6.50 7.19 -1.04
C VAL A 153 -5.81 7.69 0.24
N GLY A 154 -5.89 8.99 0.54
CA GLY A 154 -5.17 9.65 1.63
C GLY A 154 -4.21 10.72 1.11
N ASP A 155 -3.65 11.55 2.00
CA ASP A 155 -2.64 12.57 1.69
C ASP A 155 -2.99 13.54 0.54
N GLY A 156 -4.28 13.81 0.35
CA GLY A 156 -4.77 14.65 -0.75
C GLY A 156 -4.71 13.99 -2.13
N GLN A 157 -4.52 12.68 -2.18
CA GLN A 157 -4.46 11.89 -3.39
C GLN A 157 -5.74 11.09 -3.61
N PHE A 158 -6.04 10.86 -4.87
CA PHE A 158 -7.22 10.15 -5.36
C PHE A 158 -6.77 9.14 -6.40
N VAL A 159 -7.40 7.97 -6.41
CA VAL A 159 -7.24 6.98 -7.47
C VAL A 159 -8.51 6.96 -8.30
N GLY A 160 -8.34 7.15 -9.60
CA GLY A 160 -9.44 7.36 -10.53
C GLY A 160 -9.09 6.94 -11.94
N ALA A 161 -10.13 6.62 -12.71
CA ALA A 161 -10.05 6.52 -14.16
C ALA A 161 -10.50 7.86 -14.75
N HIS A 162 -9.61 8.55 -15.45
CA HIS A 162 -9.71 9.99 -15.71
C HIS A 162 -10.29 10.32 -17.09
N HIS A 163 -9.62 9.86 -18.14
CA HIS A 163 -9.95 10.12 -19.55
C HIS A 163 -9.10 9.23 -20.46
N ASP A 164 -9.52 9.09 -21.72
CA ASP A 164 -8.70 8.39 -22.73
C ASP A 164 -7.44 9.19 -23.13
N GLU A 165 -6.56 8.60 -23.95
CA GLU A 165 -5.30 9.19 -24.39
C GLU A 165 -5.40 10.54 -25.14
N ASN A 166 -6.61 10.96 -25.52
CA ASN A 166 -6.91 12.23 -26.16
C ASN A 166 -7.74 13.19 -25.28
N GLY A 167 -7.96 12.86 -24.01
CA GLY A 167 -8.82 13.63 -23.09
C GLY A 167 -10.32 13.41 -23.34
N GLY A 168 -10.68 12.35 -24.06
CA GLY A 168 -12.03 11.95 -24.45
C GLY A 168 -12.58 10.79 -23.63
N ILE A 169 -13.63 10.14 -24.18
CA ILE A 169 -14.37 9.07 -23.52
C ILE A 169 -14.10 7.65 -24.08
N THR A 170 -13.32 7.54 -25.15
CA THR A 170 -13.04 6.29 -25.87
C THR A 170 -11.75 6.39 -26.68
N GLY A 171 -10.70 5.74 -26.18
CA GLY A 171 -9.47 5.52 -26.93
C GLY A 171 -9.60 4.46 -28.04
N PRO A 172 -8.80 4.51 -29.12
CA PRO A 172 -8.79 3.53 -30.19
C PRO A 172 -8.11 2.20 -29.78
N LYS A 173 -7.37 2.19 -28.66
CA LYS A 173 -6.69 1.00 -28.10
C LYS A 173 -7.22 0.72 -26.69
N ALA A 174 -6.86 -0.44 -26.15
CA ALA A 174 -7.24 -0.89 -24.82
C ALA A 174 -5.98 -0.94 -23.94
N GLY A 175 -6.13 -0.78 -22.63
CA GLY A 175 -5.02 -0.57 -21.69
C GLY A 175 -4.57 0.89 -21.64
N ASP A 176 -3.80 1.27 -20.63
CA ASP A 176 -3.30 2.64 -20.45
C ASP A 176 -2.21 2.94 -21.48
N GLN A 177 -2.42 3.96 -22.34
CA GLN A 177 -1.43 4.38 -23.33
C GLN A 177 -0.67 5.65 -22.93
N THR A 178 -1.03 6.27 -21.80
CA THR A 178 -0.45 7.54 -21.32
C THR A 178 0.29 7.42 -20.00
N GLY A 179 0.00 6.38 -19.22
CA GLY A 179 0.38 6.24 -17.81
C GLY A 179 -0.46 7.08 -16.85
N ASP A 180 -1.47 7.79 -17.38
CA ASP A 180 -2.33 8.73 -16.67
C ASP A 180 -3.83 8.45 -16.88
N GLU A 181 -4.22 7.41 -17.64
CA GLU A 181 -5.63 7.11 -17.91
C GLU A 181 -6.35 6.56 -16.66
N ILE A 182 -5.64 5.70 -15.91
CA ILE A 182 -6.00 5.31 -14.55
C ILE A 182 -4.80 5.58 -13.67
N SER A 183 -4.89 6.55 -12.77
CA SER A 183 -3.71 6.96 -12.00
C SER A 183 -4.07 7.42 -10.60
N VAL A 184 -3.04 7.48 -9.75
CA VAL A 184 -3.10 8.12 -8.45
C VAL A 184 -2.58 9.55 -8.59
N ASP A 185 -3.47 10.54 -8.44
CA ASP A 185 -3.07 11.95 -8.56
C ASP A 185 -3.66 12.80 -7.43
N SER A 186 -3.09 13.97 -7.22
CA SER A 186 -3.56 14.99 -6.26
C SER A 186 -4.77 15.77 -6.79
N TYR A 187 -5.57 15.17 -7.69
CA TYR A 187 -6.63 15.85 -8.41
C TYR A 187 -7.90 15.97 -7.56
N ALA A 188 -8.25 17.19 -7.14
CA ALA A 188 -9.43 17.45 -6.31
C ALA A 188 -10.34 18.54 -6.91
N VAL A 189 -10.57 18.53 -8.23
CA VAL A 189 -11.33 19.63 -8.85
C VAL A 189 -12.81 19.29 -9.04
N GLY A 190 -13.67 19.95 -8.26
CA GLY A 190 -15.09 20.10 -8.56
C GLY A 190 -16.02 18.99 -8.04
N TYR A 191 -15.56 18.15 -7.12
CA TYR A 191 -16.43 17.27 -6.37
C TYR A 191 -17.38 18.05 -5.46
N THR A 192 -18.60 17.57 -5.32
CA THR A 192 -19.65 18.25 -4.55
C THR A 192 -20.08 17.43 -3.34
N ALA A 193 -19.77 16.13 -3.32
CA ALA A 193 -20.06 15.24 -2.22
C ALA A 193 -18.96 14.19 -2.08
N TYR A 194 -18.96 13.51 -0.94
CA TYR A 194 -18.28 12.25 -0.77
C TYR A 194 -19.21 11.27 -0.06
N TYR A 195 -19.03 9.98 -0.33
CA TYR A 195 -19.74 8.90 0.31
C TYR A 195 -18.76 8.20 1.25
N ARG A 196 -19.10 8.20 2.53
CA ARG A 196 -18.34 7.52 3.58
C ARG A 196 -19.03 6.23 3.93
N TYR A 197 -18.30 5.12 3.92
CA TYR A 197 -18.91 3.85 4.30
C TYR A 197 -19.26 3.85 5.80
N LYS A 198 -20.53 3.60 6.15
CA LYS A 198 -21.01 3.49 7.55
C LYS A 198 -20.78 2.10 8.16
N GLY A 199 -20.34 1.14 7.36
CA GLY A 199 -19.97 -0.18 7.88
C GLY A 199 -18.82 -0.06 8.89
N ALA A 200 -18.91 -0.84 9.96
CA ALA A 200 -18.05 -0.83 11.15
C ALA A 200 -16.55 -0.80 10.82
N MET A 201 -15.90 0.36 11.04
CA MET A 201 -14.51 0.67 10.67
C MET A 201 -13.98 1.86 11.48
N ASN A 202 -13.76 1.70 12.79
CA ASN A 202 -13.12 2.73 13.62
C ASN A 202 -11.82 2.20 14.25
N VAL A 203 -10.67 2.77 13.87
CA VAL A 203 -9.41 2.61 14.62
C VAL A 203 -9.23 3.82 15.52
N GLU A 204 -9.20 3.61 16.83
CA GLU A 204 -8.82 4.62 17.81
C GLU A 204 -7.30 4.59 18.02
N THR A 205 -6.64 5.70 17.69
CA THR A 205 -5.20 5.92 17.93
C THR A 205 -4.96 6.71 19.23
N ALA A 206 -3.70 6.85 19.64
CA ALA A 206 -3.33 7.67 20.79
C ALA A 206 -3.82 9.12 20.60
N GLY A 207 -4.53 9.65 21.61
CA GLY A 207 -5.13 11.00 21.56
C GLY A 207 -6.61 11.04 21.11
N GLY A 208 -7.26 9.89 20.90
CA GLY A 208 -8.71 9.82 20.61
C GLY A 208 -9.08 10.15 19.16
N LYS A 209 -8.09 10.13 18.24
CA LYS A 209 -8.30 10.31 16.81
C LYS A 209 -8.80 8.99 16.20
N VAL A 210 -9.85 9.08 15.40
CA VAL A 210 -10.49 7.92 14.75
C VAL A 210 -10.12 7.90 13.27
N THR A 211 -9.54 6.80 12.79
CA THR A 211 -9.19 6.58 11.37
C THR A 211 -9.97 5.39 10.81
N SER A 212 -10.27 5.40 9.50
CA SER A 212 -10.90 4.28 8.80
C SER A 212 -9.89 3.15 8.58
N ALA A 213 -10.20 1.92 9.04
CA ALA A 213 -9.46 0.72 8.67
C ALA A 213 -10.41 -0.44 8.43
N GLN A 214 -9.96 -1.44 7.67
CA GLN A 214 -10.75 -2.60 7.28
C GLN A 214 -10.17 -3.86 7.87
N ALA A 215 -11.05 -4.76 8.30
CA ALA A 215 -10.63 -6.12 8.60
C ALA A 215 -9.99 -6.74 7.34
N VAL A 216 -8.80 -7.31 7.47
CA VAL A 216 -8.12 -7.99 6.36
C VAL A 216 -8.36 -9.48 6.49
N SER A 217 -8.99 -10.06 5.46
CA SER A 217 -9.17 -11.51 5.42
C SER A 217 -7.82 -12.21 5.25
N GLY A 218 -7.61 -13.30 5.98
CA GLY A 218 -6.37 -14.07 5.89
C GLY A 218 -6.08 -14.84 7.16
N LYS A 219 -5.01 -15.63 7.14
CA LYS A 219 -4.51 -16.43 8.25
C LYS A 219 -3.04 -16.15 8.47
N THR A 220 -2.52 -16.33 9.68
CA THR A 220 -1.10 -16.42 9.99
C THR A 220 -0.48 -17.65 9.30
N LYS A 221 0.84 -17.64 9.04
CA LYS A 221 1.54 -18.74 8.36
C LYS A 221 2.02 -19.86 9.30
N ASP A 222 1.71 -19.77 10.59
CA ASP A 222 2.25 -20.68 11.61
C ASP A 222 1.18 -21.65 12.14
N ASP A 223 1.51 -22.94 12.15
CA ASP A 223 0.64 -24.04 12.55
C ASP A 223 1.27 -24.91 13.68
N GLY A 224 0.51 -25.90 14.15
CA GLY A 224 1.00 -26.85 15.16
C GLY A 224 1.22 -26.26 16.56
N TRP A 225 0.58 -25.12 16.86
CA TRP A 225 0.56 -24.49 18.18
C TRP A 225 -0.63 -24.96 19.03
N ASP A 226 -1.75 -25.38 18.43
CA ASP A 226 -2.92 -25.85 19.17
C ASP A 226 -2.57 -27.11 19.98
N GLY A 227 -2.86 -27.10 21.29
CA GLY A 227 -2.46 -28.12 22.25
C GLY A 227 -1.04 -28.00 22.79
N MET A 228 -0.24 -27.00 22.35
CA MET A 228 1.12 -26.81 22.85
C MET A 228 1.11 -26.20 24.26
N SER A 229 1.87 -26.80 25.20
CA SER A 229 2.01 -26.27 26.56
C SER A 229 2.89 -25.01 26.61
N SER A 230 2.76 -24.22 27.68
CA SER A 230 3.64 -23.06 27.94
C SER A 230 5.13 -23.44 27.89
N ALA A 231 5.49 -24.54 28.54
CA ALA A 231 6.86 -25.06 28.56
C ALA A 231 7.35 -25.46 27.16
N ALA A 232 6.50 -26.12 26.36
CA ALA A 232 6.86 -26.48 24.99
C ALA A 232 7.01 -25.24 24.09
N ALA A 233 6.15 -24.24 24.24
CA ALA A 233 6.19 -23.00 23.46
C ALA A 233 7.49 -22.22 23.71
N LYS A 234 7.89 -22.00 24.96
CA LYS A 234 9.14 -21.29 25.27
C LYS A 234 10.37 -22.05 24.77
N THR A 235 10.39 -23.38 24.91
CA THR A 235 11.49 -24.19 24.39
C THR A 235 11.56 -24.16 22.87
N LYS A 236 10.42 -24.31 22.18
CA LYS A 236 10.36 -24.37 20.71
C LYS A 236 10.63 -23.04 20.04
N TRP A 237 10.12 -21.93 20.59
CA TRP A 237 10.16 -20.63 19.92
C TRP A 237 11.31 -19.74 20.41
N PHE A 238 11.74 -19.88 21.66
CA PHE A 238 12.68 -18.95 22.29
C PHE A 238 13.74 -19.64 23.15
N ASN A 239 14.10 -20.90 22.84
CA ASN A 239 15.15 -21.66 23.54
C ASN A 239 14.99 -21.70 25.07
N GLY A 240 13.75 -21.72 25.55
CA GLY A 240 13.40 -21.80 26.98
C GLY A 240 13.06 -20.47 27.64
N LEU A 241 13.23 -19.35 26.93
CA LEU A 241 12.93 -18.00 27.42
C LEU A 241 11.46 -17.60 27.22
N ALA A 242 10.96 -16.69 28.05
CA ALA A 242 9.62 -16.11 27.90
C ALA A 242 9.64 -14.99 26.85
N GLY A 243 9.84 -15.36 25.58
CA GLY A 243 10.01 -14.41 24.47
C GLY A 243 11.46 -13.92 24.31
N PRO A 244 11.73 -13.02 23.34
CA PRO A 244 13.06 -12.48 23.10
C PRO A 244 13.61 -11.79 24.35
N GLY A 245 14.73 -12.28 24.89
CA GLY A 245 15.35 -11.71 26.08
C GLY A 245 14.42 -11.65 27.30
N ASP A 246 13.52 -12.63 27.45
CA ASP A 246 12.51 -12.68 28.53
C ASP A 246 11.54 -11.48 28.56
N ALA A 247 11.25 -10.91 27.40
CA ALA A 247 10.31 -9.79 27.27
C ALA A 247 8.93 -10.05 27.91
N CYS A 248 8.46 -11.30 27.94
CA CYS A 248 7.17 -11.69 28.51
C CYS A 248 7.25 -12.23 29.95
N ALA A 249 8.43 -12.21 30.60
CA ALA A 249 8.61 -12.81 31.93
C ALA A 249 7.85 -12.10 33.07
N THR A 250 7.38 -10.87 32.84
CA THR A 250 6.51 -10.14 33.78
C THR A 250 5.09 -10.67 33.82
N TYR A 251 4.68 -11.45 32.82
CA TYR A 251 3.40 -12.15 32.80
C TYR A 251 3.57 -13.57 33.38
N PRO A 252 2.68 -14.04 34.27
CA PRO A 252 2.82 -15.38 34.85
C PRO A 252 2.71 -16.47 33.78
N GLU A 253 3.69 -17.39 33.75
CA GLU A 253 3.74 -18.48 32.77
C GLU A 253 2.43 -19.28 32.79
N GLY A 254 1.90 -19.59 31.60
CA GLY A 254 0.67 -20.35 31.45
C GLY A 254 -0.63 -19.53 31.54
N GLN A 255 -0.56 -18.23 31.83
CA GLN A 255 -1.71 -17.33 31.78
C GLN A 255 -1.99 -16.82 30.37
N CYS A 256 -3.20 -16.30 30.14
CA CYS A 256 -3.61 -15.73 28.84
C CYS A 256 -2.69 -14.60 28.38
N THR A 257 -2.28 -13.71 29.29
CA THR A 257 -1.36 -12.60 29.03
C THR A 257 0.04 -13.08 28.61
N TRP A 258 0.56 -14.11 29.30
CA TRP A 258 1.84 -14.72 28.93
C TRP A 258 1.77 -15.40 27.57
N GLY A 259 0.69 -16.18 27.32
CA GLY A 259 0.46 -16.86 26.05
C GLY A 259 0.35 -15.88 24.88
N ALA A 260 -0.47 -14.83 25.03
CA ALA A 260 -0.61 -13.80 24.00
C ALA A 260 0.72 -13.08 23.71
N CYS A 261 1.49 -12.73 24.74
CA CYS A 261 2.79 -12.08 24.58
C CYS A 261 3.78 -12.96 23.81
N VAL A 262 3.96 -14.21 24.25
CA VAL A 262 4.90 -15.16 23.63
C VAL A 262 4.48 -15.47 22.19
N ARG A 263 3.19 -15.67 21.95
CA ARG A 263 2.64 -15.91 20.62
C ARG A 263 2.83 -14.71 19.68
N ALA A 264 2.56 -13.49 20.14
CA ALA A 264 2.75 -12.28 19.36
C ALA A 264 4.21 -12.11 18.92
N TYR A 265 5.17 -12.30 19.83
CA TYR A 265 6.61 -12.27 19.48
C TYR A 265 6.99 -13.36 18.47
N HIS A 266 6.42 -14.57 18.59
CA HIS A 266 6.69 -15.67 17.65
C HIS A 266 6.21 -15.32 16.22
N LEU A 267 5.08 -14.62 16.12
CA LEU A 267 4.54 -14.11 14.86
C LEU A 267 5.27 -12.86 14.35
N GLY A 268 6.23 -12.32 15.10
CA GLY A 268 7.13 -11.26 14.65
C GLY A 268 6.88 -9.88 15.25
N TRP A 269 5.98 -9.73 16.23
CA TRP A 269 5.86 -8.48 16.99
C TRP A 269 7.21 -8.09 17.58
N LYS A 270 7.56 -6.80 17.50
CA LYS A 270 8.83 -6.28 18.02
C LYS A 270 8.72 -5.79 19.46
N HIS A 271 7.53 -5.38 19.88
CA HIS A 271 7.26 -4.89 21.22
C HIS A 271 5.87 -5.33 21.69
N VAL A 272 5.82 -5.86 22.91
CA VAL A 272 4.59 -6.03 23.70
C VAL A 272 4.93 -5.46 25.08
N GLY A 273 4.15 -4.50 25.58
CA GLY A 273 4.48 -3.83 26.83
C GLY A 273 4.50 -4.81 28.00
N LYS A 274 5.48 -4.64 28.90
CA LYS A 274 5.71 -5.55 30.04
C LYS A 274 4.65 -5.43 31.15
N TYR A 275 3.90 -4.33 31.16
CA TYR A 275 2.98 -3.96 32.25
C TYR A 275 1.61 -3.52 31.74
N TRP A 276 1.10 -4.14 30.67
CA TRP A 276 -0.24 -3.86 30.16
C TRP A 276 -1.37 -4.40 31.05
N GLY A 277 -1.02 -5.04 32.17
CA GLY A 277 -1.98 -5.49 33.18
C GLY A 277 -2.70 -6.77 32.80
N ASN A 278 -3.96 -6.87 33.21
CA ASN A 278 -4.82 -8.02 32.96
C ASN A 278 -5.35 -8.03 31.52
N GLY A 279 -5.95 -9.15 31.08
CA GLY A 279 -6.40 -9.32 29.70
C GLY A 279 -7.29 -8.18 29.17
N GLN A 280 -8.20 -7.66 29.99
CA GLN A 280 -9.06 -6.51 29.62
C GLN A 280 -8.34 -5.16 29.54
N ASN A 281 -7.16 -5.02 30.16
CA ASN A 281 -6.44 -3.74 30.22
C ASN A 281 -5.56 -3.51 28.99
N TRP A 282 -5.21 -4.58 28.27
CA TRP A 282 -4.21 -4.53 27.21
C TRP A 282 -4.54 -3.53 26.10
N ALA A 283 -5.79 -3.44 25.65
CA ALA A 283 -6.14 -2.47 24.63
C ALA A 283 -5.90 -1.02 25.07
N ALA A 284 -6.28 -0.67 26.30
CA ALA A 284 -6.06 0.68 26.84
C ALA A 284 -4.57 0.97 27.06
N SER A 285 -3.82 0.01 27.62
CA SER A 285 -2.38 0.14 27.84
C SER A 285 -1.60 0.23 26.52
N ALA A 286 -1.91 -0.62 25.54
CA ALA A 286 -1.32 -0.55 24.22
C ALA A 286 -1.62 0.78 23.53
N ARG A 287 -2.86 1.28 23.63
CA ARG A 287 -3.21 2.60 23.09
C ARG A 287 -2.39 3.72 23.73
N SER A 288 -2.11 3.64 25.04
CA SER A 288 -1.24 4.61 25.73
C SER A 288 0.22 4.56 25.26
N GLU A 289 0.64 3.44 24.67
CA GLU A 289 1.96 3.25 24.04
C GLU A 289 1.93 3.48 22.51
N GLY A 290 0.87 4.10 21.99
CA GLY A 290 0.78 4.48 20.58
C GLY A 290 0.34 3.36 19.63
N TYR A 291 -0.21 2.25 20.13
CA TYR A 291 -0.81 1.23 19.26
C TYR A 291 -2.19 1.67 18.77
N GLY A 292 -2.47 1.40 17.50
CA GLY A 292 -3.82 1.49 16.96
C GLY A 292 -4.69 0.38 17.54
N THR A 293 -5.95 0.70 17.85
CA THR A 293 -6.93 -0.27 18.35
C THR A 293 -8.24 -0.17 17.61
N THR A 294 -8.97 -1.27 17.44
CA THR A 294 -10.25 -1.30 16.73
C THR A 294 -11.20 -2.31 17.35
N THR A 295 -12.50 -2.14 17.17
CA THR A 295 -13.54 -3.08 17.62
C THR A 295 -14.09 -3.96 16.50
N ASP A 296 -13.70 -3.70 15.25
CA ASP A 296 -14.38 -4.24 14.07
C ASP A 296 -13.49 -4.47 12.84
N ALA A 297 -12.24 -4.00 12.86
CA ALA A 297 -11.28 -4.14 11.77
C ALA A 297 -10.03 -4.99 12.13
N PRO A 298 -10.18 -6.24 12.62
CA PRO A 298 -9.02 -7.06 12.97
C PRO A 298 -8.21 -7.48 11.74
N VAL A 299 -6.91 -7.69 11.95
CA VAL A 299 -6.01 -8.34 11.00
C VAL A 299 -5.43 -9.63 11.58
N PRO A 300 -5.03 -10.60 10.75
CA PRO A 300 -4.30 -11.77 11.22
C PRO A 300 -3.04 -11.34 11.94
N GLY A 301 -2.82 -11.91 13.13
CA GLY A 301 -1.76 -11.65 14.07
C GLY A 301 -1.91 -10.38 14.93
N ALA A 302 -3.06 -9.70 14.85
CA ALA A 302 -3.46 -8.73 15.87
C ALA A 302 -3.65 -9.41 17.24
N ILE A 303 -3.53 -8.65 18.32
CA ILE A 303 -3.86 -9.13 19.68
C ILE A 303 -5.30 -8.74 19.97
N VAL A 304 -6.13 -9.64 20.49
CA VAL A 304 -7.51 -9.33 20.89
C VAL A 304 -7.61 -9.29 22.42
N SER A 305 -8.10 -8.17 22.96
CA SER A 305 -8.33 -7.91 24.37
C SER A 305 -9.83 -7.92 24.66
N PHE A 306 -10.26 -8.80 25.57
CA PHE A 306 -11.66 -8.98 25.95
C PHE A 306 -11.93 -8.29 27.28
N PRO A 307 -12.94 -7.40 27.35
CA PRO A 307 -13.46 -6.90 28.62
C PRO A 307 -13.96 -8.04 29.52
N ALA A 308 -14.01 -7.79 30.83
CA ALA A 308 -14.55 -8.74 31.78
C ALA A 308 -15.97 -9.23 31.41
N GLY A 309 -16.15 -10.55 31.41
CA GLY A 309 -17.44 -11.20 31.15
C GLY A 309 -17.89 -11.28 29.68
N ILE A 310 -17.12 -10.73 28.73
CA ILE A 310 -17.44 -10.76 27.30
C ILE A 310 -16.89 -12.03 26.63
N GLU A 311 -17.68 -12.68 25.77
CA GLU A 311 -17.27 -13.90 25.01
C GLU A 311 -16.66 -15.00 25.91
N GLY A 312 -17.19 -15.16 27.13
CA GLY A 312 -16.71 -16.15 28.10
C GLY A 312 -15.39 -15.78 28.80
N ALA A 313 -14.94 -14.52 28.68
CA ALA A 313 -13.81 -14.00 29.43
C ALA A 313 -14.09 -13.97 30.95
N ASP A 314 -13.02 -14.02 31.75
CA ASP A 314 -13.13 -13.95 33.21
C ASP A 314 -13.84 -12.66 33.66
N ALA A 315 -14.76 -12.78 34.61
CA ALA A 315 -15.61 -11.68 35.05
C ALA A 315 -14.88 -10.58 35.85
N THR A 316 -13.62 -10.82 36.23
CA THR A 316 -12.78 -9.84 36.96
C THR A 316 -11.61 -9.36 36.12
N TYR A 317 -10.95 -10.26 35.39
CA TYR A 317 -9.67 -9.98 34.72
C TYR A 317 -9.79 -9.83 33.20
N GLY A 318 -10.93 -10.19 32.62
CA GLY A 318 -11.11 -10.29 31.17
C GLY A 318 -10.23 -11.37 30.56
N HIS A 319 -9.88 -11.22 29.30
CA HIS A 319 -9.06 -12.19 28.58
C HIS A 319 -8.24 -11.54 27.48
N VAL A 320 -7.19 -12.21 27.00
CA VAL A 320 -6.40 -11.75 25.85
C VAL A 320 -5.90 -12.94 25.04
N ALA A 321 -5.89 -12.81 23.72
CA ALA A 321 -5.52 -13.84 22.76
C ALA A 321 -4.91 -13.21 21.50
N VAL A 322 -4.42 -14.04 20.57
CA VAL A 322 -3.92 -13.58 19.26
C VAL A 322 -4.88 -14.01 18.16
N VAL A 323 -5.16 -13.13 17.21
CA VAL A 323 -5.98 -13.42 16.03
C VAL A 323 -5.14 -14.24 15.05
N GLU A 324 -5.53 -15.48 14.77
CA GLU A 324 -4.81 -16.37 13.85
C GLU A 324 -5.41 -16.32 12.45
N ASN A 325 -6.73 -16.16 12.34
CA ASN A 325 -7.41 -16.04 11.06
C ASN A 325 -8.56 -15.04 11.17
N VAL A 326 -8.77 -14.26 10.10
CA VAL A 326 -9.90 -13.36 9.93
C VAL A 326 -10.63 -13.82 8.67
N ASP A 327 -11.92 -14.13 8.81
CA ASP A 327 -12.84 -14.44 7.71
C ASP A 327 -13.86 -13.31 7.64
N THR A 328 -13.57 -12.30 6.80
CA THR A 328 -14.41 -11.10 6.67
C THR A 328 -15.76 -11.39 6.02
N ALA A 329 -15.82 -12.41 5.13
CA ALA A 329 -17.05 -12.84 4.49
C ALA A 329 -18.03 -13.46 5.50
N LYS A 330 -17.51 -14.21 6.49
CA LYS A 330 -18.33 -14.76 7.58
C LYS A 330 -18.45 -13.82 8.78
N GLY A 331 -17.64 -12.77 8.84
CA GLY A 331 -17.59 -11.86 9.97
C GLY A 331 -17.00 -12.51 11.24
N THR A 332 -16.07 -13.46 11.08
CA THR A 332 -15.52 -14.25 12.20
C THR A 332 -14.00 -14.20 12.27
N ILE A 333 -13.45 -14.42 13.46
CA ILE A 333 -12.02 -14.64 13.70
C ILE A 333 -11.78 -16.03 14.30
N LEU A 334 -10.61 -16.61 14.02
CA LEU A 334 -10.03 -17.69 14.80
C LEU A 334 -8.96 -17.09 15.70
N ILE A 335 -8.96 -17.43 16.99
CA ILE A 335 -7.94 -16.96 17.93
C ILE A 335 -7.08 -18.12 18.46
N SER A 336 -5.83 -17.83 18.83
CA SER A 336 -5.01 -18.66 19.70
C SER A 336 -4.98 -18.05 21.10
N GLU A 337 -5.37 -18.85 22.09
CA GLU A 337 -5.49 -18.40 23.47
C GLU A 337 -4.89 -19.43 24.43
N MET A 338 -4.52 -18.97 25.63
CA MET A 338 -3.97 -19.82 26.69
C MET A 338 -4.75 -19.61 27.99
N ASN A 339 -4.76 -20.61 28.85
CA ASN A 339 -5.46 -20.62 30.13
C ASN A 339 -6.99 -20.73 30.06
N VAL A 340 -7.55 -21.12 28.91
CA VAL A 340 -8.95 -21.55 28.79
C VAL A 340 -9.06 -23.06 29.04
N LYS A 341 -8.10 -23.86 28.56
CA LYS A 341 -7.99 -25.30 28.80
C LYS A 341 -6.81 -25.68 29.70
N GLY A 342 -6.40 -24.74 30.57
CA GLY A 342 -5.15 -24.83 31.34
C GLY A 342 -3.95 -24.19 30.61
N PRO A 343 -2.70 -24.46 31.03
CA PRO A 343 -1.49 -23.83 30.51
C PRO A 343 -1.06 -24.39 29.15
N VAL A 344 -2.03 -24.56 28.25
CA VAL A 344 -1.90 -25.03 26.88
C VAL A 344 -2.58 -24.05 25.95
N TYR A 345 -2.04 -23.89 24.74
CA TYR A 345 -2.73 -23.16 23.69
C TYR A 345 -3.96 -23.93 23.22
N SER A 346 -5.03 -23.21 22.97
CA SER A 346 -6.24 -23.71 22.34
C SER A 346 -6.78 -22.70 21.34
N SER A 347 -7.64 -23.17 20.43
CA SER A 347 -8.30 -22.33 19.46
C SER A 347 -9.81 -22.26 19.67
N ARG A 348 -10.41 -21.13 19.28
CA ARG A 348 -11.86 -21.01 19.04
C ARG A 348 -12.18 -19.94 18.02
N THR A 349 -13.34 -20.09 17.39
CA THR A 349 -13.88 -19.12 16.42
C THR A 349 -14.88 -18.21 17.11
N LEU A 350 -14.74 -16.90 16.91
CA LEU A 350 -15.57 -15.87 17.52
C LEU A 350 -16.06 -14.88 16.44
N PRO A 351 -17.18 -14.16 16.66
CA PRO A 351 -17.56 -13.05 15.80
C PRO A 351 -16.52 -11.91 15.89
N ILE A 352 -16.28 -11.21 14.78
CA ILE A 352 -15.48 -9.97 14.76
C ILE A 352 -16.12 -8.92 15.67
N LYS A 353 -17.45 -8.83 15.67
CA LYS A 353 -18.21 -7.87 16.49
C LYS A 353 -18.71 -8.54 17.77
N GLY A 354 -17.79 -9.05 18.58
CA GLY A 354 -18.08 -9.72 19.86
C GLY A 354 -17.97 -8.83 21.10
N GLY A 355 -17.69 -7.53 20.95
CA GLY A 355 -17.42 -6.63 22.09
C GLY A 355 -15.98 -6.67 22.60
N ALA A 356 -15.07 -7.29 21.86
CA ALA A 356 -13.63 -7.26 22.11
C ALA A 356 -12.96 -6.08 21.42
N VAL A 357 -11.74 -5.76 21.83
CA VAL A 357 -10.90 -4.72 21.22
C VAL A 357 -9.63 -5.35 20.67
N TYR A 358 -9.35 -5.12 19.40
CA TYR A 358 -8.17 -5.57 18.69
C TYR A 358 -7.06 -4.52 18.77
N ILE A 359 -5.84 -4.96 19.08
CA ILE A 359 -4.62 -4.17 19.10
C ILE A 359 -3.85 -4.53 17.84
N LEU A 360 -3.65 -3.54 16.98
CA LEU A 360 -3.02 -3.73 15.68
C LEU A 360 -1.49 -3.73 15.83
N PRO A 361 -0.77 -4.62 15.12
CA PRO A 361 0.69 -4.59 15.11
C PRO A 361 1.20 -3.28 14.48
N LYS A 362 2.28 -2.72 15.04
CA LYS A 362 3.00 -1.56 14.48
C LYS A 362 3.97 -1.90 13.37
N ASP A 363 4.32 -3.18 13.25
CA ASP A 363 5.28 -3.69 12.27
C ASP A 363 4.63 -4.79 11.42
N SER A 364 5.29 -5.06 10.30
CA SER A 364 5.03 -6.24 9.51
C SER A 364 5.19 -7.53 10.30
N ILE A 365 4.15 -8.37 10.33
CA ILE A 365 4.20 -9.66 11.01
C ILE A 365 4.15 -10.82 10.01
N SER A 366 4.92 -11.86 10.31
CA SER A 366 5.13 -12.96 9.38
C SER A 366 3.84 -13.75 9.20
N GLY A 367 3.31 -13.66 7.98
CA GLY A 367 2.28 -14.57 7.54
C GLY A 367 0.86 -14.08 7.57
N ALA A 368 0.57 -12.79 7.76
CA ALA A 368 -0.62 -12.23 7.13
C ALA A 368 -0.51 -12.44 5.59
N GLY A 369 -1.56 -12.97 4.97
CA GLY A 369 -1.50 -13.48 3.60
C GLY A 369 -1.27 -12.41 2.54
N GLY A 370 -0.15 -12.52 1.81
CA GLY A 370 0.07 -11.89 0.49
C GLY A 370 1.00 -10.68 0.49
N GLY A 371 2.19 -10.81 -0.12
CA GLY A 371 3.19 -9.74 -0.20
C GLY A 371 3.87 -9.44 1.13
N SER A 372 4.93 -8.64 1.14
CA SER A 372 5.42 -8.05 2.38
C SER A 372 4.26 -7.34 3.06
N VAL A 373 3.67 -7.95 4.09
CA VAL A 373 2.74 -7.23 4.97
C VAL A 373 3.61 -6.33 5.80
N GLY A 374 4.15 -5.25 5.22
CA GLY A 374 4.32 -3.98 5.90
C GLY A 374 3.04 -3.66 6.65
N THR A 375 3.12 -2.80 7.64
CA THR A 375 1.96 -2.15 8.26
C THR A 375 1.14 -1.27 7.34
N ASP A 376 0.84 -1.75 6.15
CA ASP A 376 -0.23 -1.25 5.32
C ASP A 376 -1.56 -1.90 5.78
N GLN A 377 -1.83 -1.75 7.07
CA GLN A 377 -3.14 -1.23 7.45
C GLN A 377 -3.02 0.27 7.24
N CYS A 378 -3.93 0.86 6.47
CA CYS A 378 -4.07 2.30 6.37
C CYS A 378 -4.49 2.88 7.74
N VAL A 379 -3.57 2.93 8.70
CA VAL A 379 -3.64 3.80 9.88
C VAL A 379 -2.77 4.99 9.55
N THR A 380 -3.41 6.12 9.23
CA THR A 380 -2.72 7.39 9.01
C THR A 380 -2.46 8.06 10.36
N GLY A 381 -1.28 7.75 10.92
CA GLY A 381 -0.63 8.43 12.05
C GLY A 381 -0.33 7.48 13.22
N ASP A 382 0.88 7.32 13.74
CA ASP A 382 2.07 8.18 13.77
C ASP A 382 3.28 7.33 14.24
N ASP A 383 4.43 7.39 13.53
CA ASP A 383 5.72 7.74 14.18
C ASP A 383 6.77 8.17 13.11
N SER A 384 7.00 9.48 13.04
CA SER A 384 8.29 10.12 12.72
C SER A 384 9.09 9.66 11.48
N THR A 385 8.72 10.18 10.29
CA THR A 385 9.61 10.88 9.31
C THR A 385 8.96 11.07 7.92
N SER A 386 7.69 11.48 7.82
CA SER A 386 7.18 12.06 6.57
C SER A 386 5.91 12.89 6.74
N ASP A 387 6.09 14.14 7.18
CA ASP A 387 5.39 15.23 6.51
C ASP A 387 5.69 15.10 4.99
N VAL A 388 4.76 15.32 4.06
CA VAL A 388 4.00 16.56 3.92
C VAL A 388 2.79 16.33 3.01
N SER A 389 1.61 16.74 3.49
CA SER A 389 0.66 17.43 2.62
C SER A 389 1.39 18.62 1.99
N GLY A 390 1.31 18.80 0.67
CA GLY A 390 2.01 19.88 -0.01
C GLY A 390 1.50 21.28 0.36
N ASP A 391 0.34 21.40 1.02
CA ASP A 391 -0.20 22.67 1.47
C ASP A 391 0.72 23.33 2.51
N LYS A 392 1.21 24.52 2.15
CA LYS A 392 2.13 25.33 2.96
C LYS A 392 3.38 24.59 3.46
N ALA A 393 3.89 23.67 2.66
CA ALA A 393 5.06 22.87 2.99
C ALA A 393 6.26 23.74 3.40
N SER A 394 7.05 23.26 4.38
CA SER A 394 8.37 23.84 4.67
C SER A 394 9.32 23.67 3.48
N VAL A 395 10.44 24.37 3.49
CA VAL A 395 11.48 24.25 2.44
C VAL A 395 12.00 22.82 2.34
N GLU A 396 12.27 22.18 3.49
CA GLU A 396 12.78 20.81 3.57
C GLU A 396 11.75 19.81 3.03
N ALA A 397 10.50 20.02 3.39
CA ALA A 397 9.33 19.28 2.92
C ALA A 397 9.14 19.42 1.40
N ALA A 398 9.24 20.64 0.86
CA ALA A 398 9.17 20.91 -0.58
C ALA A 398 10.30 20.22 -1.36
N LYS A 399 11.54 20.29 -0.86
CA LYS A 399 12.69 19.57 -1.44
C LYS A 399 12.46 18.06 -1.48
N LYS A 400 11.88 17.48 -0.42
CA LYS A 400 11.56 16.05 -0.34
C LYS A 400 10.48 15.66 -1.35
N ILE A 401 9.44 16.48 -1.52
CA ILE A 401 8.40 16.28 -2.54
C ILE A 401 9.02 16.28 -3.93
N ALA A 402 9.88 17.24 -4.25
CA ALA A 402 10.54 17.32 -5.54
C ALA A 402 11.45 16.12 -5.81
N LYS A 403 12.27 15.68 -4.83
CA LYS A 403 13.09 14.46 -4.96
C LYS A 403 12.27 13.24 -5.35
N ARG A 404 11.11 13.07 -4.72
CA ARG A 404 10.22 11.93 -5.02
C ARG A 404 9.69 12.00 -6.45
N ARG A 405 9.25 13.19 -6.88
CA ARG A 405 8.63 13.39 -8.20
C ARG A 405 9.62 13.36 -9.36
N LEU A 406 10.92 13.57 -9.15
CA LEU A 406 11.91 13.48 -10.24
C LEU A 406 11.82 12.15 -11.02
N LYS A 407 11.51 11.06 -10.32
CA LYS A 407 11.39 9.73 -10.92
C LYS A 407 10.22 9.63 -11.90
N ASP A 408 9.13 10.35 -11.63
CA ASP A 408 7.94 10.43 -12.49
C ASP A 408 8.29 11.04 -13.87
N TYR A 409 9.38 11.82 -13.95
CA TYR A 409 9.86 12.45 -15.19
C TYR A 409 11.02 11.68 -15.85
N GLY A 410 11.36 10.48 -15.35
CA GLY A 410 12.47 9.67 -15.85
C GLY A 410 13.85 10.22 -15.49
N TRP A 411 13.94 11.07 -14.46
CA TRP A 411 15.20 11.68 -14.03
C TRP A 411 15.80 10.93 -12.83
N GLU A 412 17.10 10.66 -12.91
CA GLU A 412 17.89 10.08 -11.82
C GLU A 412 18.20 11.11 -10.74
N ASP A 413 18.58 10.64 -9.54
CA ASP A 413 18.86 11.46 -8.35
C ASP A 413 19.87 12.59 -8.61
N GLY A 414 20.80 12.42 -9.57
CA GLY A 414 21.78 13.44 -9.97
C GLY A 414 21.18 14.72 -10.56
N GLN A 415 19.93 14.71 -11.00
CA GLN A 415 19.23 15.93 -11.46
C GLN A 415 18.78 16.82 -10.30
N PHE A 416 18.63 16.26 -9.09
CA PHE A 416 18.15 17.02 -7.95
C PHE A 416 19.10 18.13 -7.53
N ASP A 417 20.41 17.92 -7.61
CA ASP A 417 21.39 18.95 -7.19
C ASP A 417 21.29 20.21 -8.06
N CYS A 418 20.99 20.06 -9.35
CA CYS A 418 20.73 21.17 -10.26
C CYS A 418 19.41 21.86 -9.94
N LEU A 419 18.36 21.07 -9.69
CA LEU A 419 17.06 21.59 -9.28
C LEU A 419 17.14 22.38 -7.98
N ASP A 420 17.90 21.89 -7.00
CA ASP A 420 18.07 22.52 -5.70
C ASP A 420 18.75 23.87 -5.82
N LYS A 421 19.82 23.96 -6.62
CA LYS A 421 20.49 25.23 -6.92
C LYS A 421 19.55 26.21 -7.62
N LEU A 422 18.80 25.72 -8.61
CA LEU A 422 17.86 26.51 -9.38
C LEU A 422 16.76 27.09 -8.49
N TRP A 423 15.94 26.27 -7.85
CA TRP A 423 14.81 26.76 -7.05
C TRP A 423 15.22 27.42 -5.72
N THR A 424 16.43 27.14 -5.22
CA THR A 424 17.00 27.95 -4.14
C THR A 424 17.29 29.38 -4.60
N ARG A 425 17.80 29.58 -5.82
CA ARG A 425 18.02 30.92 -6.41
C ARG A 425 16.71 31.65 -6.66
N GLU A 426 15.70 30.94 -7.16
CA GLU A 426 14.42 31.53 -7.58
C GLU A 426 13.57 31.98 -6.39
N SER A 427 13.29 31.07 -5.45
CA SER A 427 12.30 31.29 -4.38
C SER A 427 12.81 30.97 -2.98
N GLY A 428 14.00 30.37 -2.88
CA GLY A 428 14.44 29.70 -1.66
C GLY A 428 13.53 28.52 -1.29
N TRP A 429 12.89 27.87 -2.28
CA TRP A 429 11.92 26.79 -2.11
C TRP A 429 10.64 27.15 -1.36
N ARG A 430 10.32 28.45 -1.22
CA ARG A 430 9.11 28.89 -0.54
C ARG A 430 7.90 28.89 -1.48
N TRP A 431 6.80 28.28 -1.03
CA TRP A 431 5.55 28.22 -1.78
C TRP A 431 4.86 29.58 -1.92
N ASP A 432 5.10 30.49 -0.99
CA ASP A 432 4.54 31.84 -0.92
C ASP A 432 5.50 32.91 -1.45
N ALA A 433 6.60 32.51 -2.09
CA ALA A 433 7.57 33.48 -2.60
C ALA A 433 6.95 34.27 -3.77
N GLU A 434 6.79 35.57 -3.59
CA GLU A 434 6.34 36.48 -4.64
C GLU A 434 7.44 37.51 -4.92
N ASN A 435 7.82 37.64 -6.20
CA ASN A 435 8.76 38.65 -6.63
C ASN A 435 8.06 40.03 -6.74
N PRO A 436 8.42 41.04 -5.92
CA PRO A 436 7.67 42.31 -5.88
C PRO A 436 7.75 43.14 -7.17
N SER A 437 8.76 42.93 -8.02
CA SER A 437 8.93 43.71 -9.25
C SER A 437 8.27 43.05 -10.47
N SER A 438 8.25 41.72 -10.54
CA SER A 438 7.72 40.98 -11.70
C SER A 438 6.37 40.30 -11.44
N GLY A 439 6.00 40.04 -10.18
CA GLY A 439 4.82 39.25 -9.83
C GLY A 439 4.98 37.74 -10.06
N ALA A 440 6.20 37.26 -10.30
CA ALA A 440 6.49 35.84 -10.35
C ALA A 440 6.20 35.18 -8.99
N TYR A 441 5.60 33.98 -8.99
CA TYR A 441 5.06 33.38 -7.77
C TYR A 441 5.44 31.91 -7.59
N GLY A 442 5.64 31.52 -6.32
CA GLY A 442 5.81 30.15 -5.86
C GLY A 442 7.20 29.58 -6.06
N ILE A 443 7.37 28.30 -5.74
CA ILE A 443 8.66 27.59 -5.80
C ILE A 443 9.37 27.77 -7.16
N PRO A 444 8.70 27.53 -8.31
CA PRO A 444 9.34 27.68 -9.60
C PRO A 444 9.41 29.14 -10.10
N GLN A 445 8.88 30.11 -9.36
CA GLN A 445 8.74 31.51 -9.79
C GLN A 445 8.01 31.65 -11.14
N SER A 446 6.81 31.07 -11.22
CA SER A 446 6.00 31.11 -12.44
C SER A 446 5.48 32.52 -12.75
N LEU A 447 5.58 32.95 -14.01
CA LEU A 447 5.10 34.25 -14.49
C LEU A 447 4.08 34.10 -15.65
N PRO A 448 2.80 34.47 -15.45
CA PRO A 448 2.15 34.73 -14.16
C PRO A 448 1.96 33.44 -13.36
N GLY A 449 1.91 33.58 -12.02
CA GLY A 449 1.71 32.44 -11.10
C GLY A 449 0.48 31.57 -11.38
N SER A 450 -0.58 32.18 -11.95
CA SER A 450 -1.82 31.49 -12.32
C SER A 450 -1.64 30.36 -13.34
N LYS A 451 -0.52 30.29 -14.06
CA LYS A 451 -0.21 29.15 -14.94
C LYS A 451 -0.15 27.83 -14.17
N MET A 452 0.24 27.87 -12.88
CA MET A 452 0.29 26.68 -12.03
C MET A 452 -1.09 26.07 -11.76
N ALA A 453 -2.18 26.79 -12.04
CA ALA A 453 -3.54 26.27 -11.94
C ALA A 453 -3.79 25.04 -12.85
N SER A 454 -3.00 24.87 -13.91
CA SER A 454 -3.08 23.68 -14.76
C SER A 454 -2.59 22.40 -14.07
N ALA A 455 -1.81 22.51 -12.99
CA ALA A 455 -1.37 21.38 -12.18
C ALA A 455 -2.25 21.13 -10.94
N GLY A 456 -3.08 22.09 -10.55
CA GLY A 456 -3.99 22.01 -9.41
C GLY A 456 -4.51 23.38 -8.98
N GLN A 457 -5.78 23.47 -8.55
CA GLN A 457 -6.42 24.74 -8.18
C GLN A 457 -5.87 25.35 -6.87
N ASP A 458 -5.20 24.54 -6.06
CA ASP A 458 -4.54 24.90 -4.80
C ASP A 458 -3.09 25.41 -5.00
N TRP A 459 -2.68 25.63 -6.26
CA TRP A 459 -1.34 26.10 -6.64
C TRP A 459 -0.84 27.32 -5.85
N LYS A 460 -1.75 28.14 -5.33
CA LYS A 460 -1.37 29.32 -4.55
C LYS A 460 -0.75 28.95 -3.20
N THR A 461 -1.17 27.87 -2.55
CA THR A 461 -0.66 27.48 -1.23
C THR A 461 0.06 26.14 -1.21
N ASN A 462 -0.15 25.31 -2.22
CA ASN A 462 0.36 23.94 -2.25
C ASN A 462 1.68 23.82 -3.02
N ALA A 463 2.77 23.57 -2.28
CA ALA A 463 4.09 23.30 -2.81
C ALA A 463 4.13 22.09 -3.75
N ALA A 464 3.37 21.02 -3.48
CA ALA A 464 3.35 19.85 -4.35
C ALA A 464 2.76 20.17 -5.73
N THR A 465 1.72 20.99 -5.78
CA THR A 465 1.12 21.50 -7.02
C THR A 465 2.09 22.38 -7.79
N GLN A 466 2.77 23.30 -7.09
CA GLN A 466 3.78 24.17 -7.69
C GLN A 466 4.98 23.37 -8.23
N ILE A 467 5.44 22.37 -7.49
CA ILE A 467 6.53 21.47 -7.90
C ILE A 467 6.12 20.65 -9.12
N LYS A 468 4.92 20.05 -9.14
CA LYS A 468 4.40 19.30 -10.30
C LYS A 468 4.40 20.16 -11.55
N TRP A 469 3.88 21.38 -11.45
CA TRP A 469 3.91 22.33 -12.56
C TRP A 469 5.34 22.69 -13.00
N GLY A 470 6.21 23.03 -12.05
CA GLY A 470 7.59 23.45 -12.31
C GLY A 470 8.43 22.36 -12.96
N LEU A 471 8.30 21.10 -12.51
CA LEU A 471 9.00 19.97 -13.12
C LEU A 471 8.51 19.71 -14.55
N GLY A 472 7.20 19.77 -14.79
CA GLY A 472 6.63 19.66 -16.14
C GLY A 472 7.14 20.77 -17.08
N TYR A 473 7.22 22.00 -16.59
CA TYR A 473 7.79 23.12 -17.34
C TYR A 473 9.27 22.90 -17.69
N ILE A 474 10.07 22.45 -16.73
CA ILE A 474 11.49 22.11 -16.94
C ILE A 474 11.65 21.03 -18.01
N GLN A 475 10.84 19.98 -17.94
CA GLN A 475 10.88 18.89 -18.92
C GLN A 475 10.57 19.39 -20.33
N GLN A 476 9.50 20.18 -20.49
CA GLN A 476 9.07 20.68 -21.79
C GLN A 476 10.08 21.65 -22.40
N ARG A 477 10.75 22.49 -21.59
CA ARG A 477 11.54 23.61 -22.10
C ARG A 477 13.05 23.41 -22.07
N TYR A 478 13.54 22.63 -21.13
CA TYR A 478 14.96 22.40 -20.88
C TYR A 478 15.35 20.92 -20.85
N GLN A 479 14.39 20.02 -21.05
CA GLN A 479 14.54 18.55 -21.04
C GLN A 479 14.92 17.96 -19.67
N SER A 480 15.66 18.68 -18.82
CA SER A 480 16.11 18.23 -17.51
C SER A 480 16.39 19.40 -16.55
N PRO A 481 16.36 19.18 -15.23
CA PRO A 481 16.75 20.19 -14.23
C PRO A 481 18.17 20.73 -14.42
N CYS A 482 19.13 19.90 -14.80
CA CYS A 482 20.48 20.37 -15.11
C CYS A 482 20.53 21.19 -16.41
N GLY A 483 19.69 20.90 -17.40
CA GLY A 483 19.51 21.75 -18.58
C GLY A 483 18.97 23.13 -18.21
N ALA A 484 17.97 23.18 -17.32
CA ALA A 484 17.40 24.43 -16.81
C ALA A 484 18.42 25.25 -16.01
N TRP A 485 19.18 24.59 -15.13
CA TRP A 485 20.23 25.23 -14.35
C TRP A 485 21.33 25.82 -15.25
N ALA A 486 21.81 25.06 -16.24
CA ALA A 486 22.81 25.53 -17.18
C ALA A 486 22.32 26.77 -17.98
N HIS A 487 21.04 26.81 -18.33
CA HIS A 487 20.44 27.99 -18.95
C HIS A 487 20.42 29.18 -17.97
N SER A 488 19.93 28.98 -16.74
CA SER A 488 19.87 30.01 -15.69
C SER A 488 21.22 30.65 -15.39
N GLU A 489 22.31 29.86 -15.39
CA GLU A 489 23.68 30.38 -15.22
C GLU A 489 24.11 31.35 -16.34
N THR A 490 23.55 31.21 -17.54
CA THR A 490 23.92 32.04 -18.69
C THR A 490 23.02 33.25 -18.90
N THR A 491 21.72 33.12 -18.64
CA THR A 491 20.71 34.16 -18.96
C THR A 491 20.13 34.83 -17.72
N GLY A 492 20.34 34.28 -16.53
CA GLY A 492 19.78 34.78 -15.27
C GLY A 492 18.30 34.41 -15.05
N TRP A 493 17.71 33.59 -15.93
CA TRP A 493 16.35 33.07 -15.81
C TRP A 493 16.24 31.68 -16.45
N TYR A 494 15.15 30.97 -16.15
CA TYR A 494 14.75 29.73 -16.80
C TYR A 494 13.23 29.71 -16.97
#